data_AF-A0A560PDY4-F1
#
_entry.id   AF-A0A560PDY4-F1
#
_cell.length_a   1.000
_cell.length_b   1.000
_cell.length_c   1.000
_cell.angle_alpha   90.00
_cell.angle_beta   90.00
_cell.angle_gamma   90.00
#
_symmetry.space_group_name_H-M   'P 1'
#
loop_
_entity.id
_entity.type
_entity.pdbx_description
1 polymer ?
#
loop_
_entity_poly.entity_id
_entity_poly.type
_entity_poly.pdbx_seq_one_letter_code
_entity_poly.pdbx_strand_id
1 'polypeptide(L)'
;MSKRQLDRVYKDWRRWCVYPHYFFDDPSMTDVAVLYAQVRTPCVFANAVDDPWAPPVSRDAFIKGYRNVPFRVRDLHPETKKQPIGHMGYFRPSAEPLWDEMLKWLVTQKQRAVG
;
A
#
# COMPACT_ATOMS: atom_id res chain seq x y z
N MET A 1 -1.89 2.16 -25.13
CA MET A 1 -0.54 2.57 -24.66
C MET A 1 0.50 2.12 -25.66
N SER A 2 1.46 2.98 -26.02
CA SER A 2 2.55 2.63 -26.93
C SER A 2 3.72 1.96 -26.21
N LYS A 3 4.51 1.14 -26.92
CA LYS A 3 5.72 0.47 -26.41
C LYS A 3 6.69 1.46 -25.72
N ARG A 4 6.81 2.69 -26.25
CA ARG A 4 7.63 3.76 -25.68
C ARG A 4 7.17 4.24 -24.31
N GLN A 5 5.87 4.19 -24.01
CA GLN A 5 5.33 4.60 -22.70
C GLN A 5 5.60 3.53 -21.63
N LEU A 6 5.50 2.25 -22.00
CA LEU A 6 5.84 1.12 -21.11
C LEU A 6 7.32 1.12 -20.72
N ASP A 7 8.21 1.36 -21.70
CA ASP A 7 9.65 1.45 -21.46
C ASP A 7 10.03 2.57 -20.47
N ARG A 8 9.24 3.66 -20.45
CA ARG A 8 9.47 4.77 -19.52
C ARG A 8 9.04 4.41 -18.10
N VAL A 9 7.86 3.82 -17.94
CA VAL A 9 7.34 3.39 -16.62
C VAL A 9 8.28 2.40 -15.94
N TYR A 10 8.81 1.43 -16.69
CA TYR A 10 9.78 0.47 -16.15
C TYR A 10 11.08 1.15 -15.70
N LYS A 11 11.61 2.09 -16.50
CA LYS A 11 12.83 2.83 -16.15
C LYS A 11 12.66 3.69 -14.91
N ASP A 12 11.53 4.38 -14.79
CA ASP A 12 11.19 5.17 -13.61
C ASP A 12 11.06 4.29 -12.37
N TRP A 13 10.33 3.18 -12.47
CA TRP A 13 10.21 2.22 -11.37
C TRP A 13 11.56 1.65 -10.93
N ARG A 14 12.39 1.19 -11.88
CA ARG A 14 13.76 0.71 -11.59
C ARG A 14 14.60 1.77 -10.92
N ARG A 15 14.51 3.04 -11.36
CA ARG A 15 15.21 4.16 -10.75
C ARG A 15 14.77 4.36 -9.31
N TRP A 16 13.48 4.30 -9.00
CA TRP A 16 12.99 4.49 -7.63
C TRP A 16 13.39 3.36 -6.69
N CYS A 17 13.50 2.12 -7.17
CA CYS A 17 13.91 0.98 -6.34
C CYS A 17 15.34 1.11 -5.76
N VAL A 18 16.17 2.05 -6.21
CA VAL A 18 17.51 2.27 -5.62
C VAL A 18 17.47 3.15 -4.38
N TYR A 19 16.36 3.85 -4.13
CA TYR A 19 16.20 4.75 -3.00
C TYR A 19 15.53 4.07 -1.80
N PRO A 20 15.97 4.33 -0.56
CA PRO A 20 15.34 3.77 0.64
C PRO A 20 13.85 4.10 0.78
N HIS A 21 13.42 5.29 0.35
CA HIS A 21 12.01 5.70 0.35
C HIS A 21 11.44 5.89 -1.07
N TYR A 22 11.94 5.14 -2.05
CA TYR A 22 11.46 5.16 -3.43
C TYR A 22 11.47 6.57 -4.04
N PHE A 23 10.39 6.98 -4.71
CA PHE A 23 10.29 8.28 -5.35
C PHE A 23 10.26 9.45 -4.35
N PHE A 24 10.08 9.22 -3.04
CA PHE A 24 10.15 10.31 -2.06
C PHE A 24 11.57 10.87 -1.91
N ASP A 25 12.59 10.07 -2.20
CA ASP A 25 13.99 10.49 -2.19
C ASP A 25 14.51 10.87 -3.60
N ASP A 26 13.69 10.75 -4.65
CA ASP A 26 14.06 11.13 -6.01
C ASP A 26 13.96 12.66 -6.17
N PRO A 27 15.07 13.38 -6.46
CA PRO A 27 15.07 14.84 -6.60
C PRO A 27 14.17 15.36 -7.73
N SER A 28 13.80 14.52 -8.70
CA SER A 28 12.86 14.88 -9.77
C SER A 28 11.39 14.76 -9.36
N MET A 29 11.11 14.24 -8.15
CA MET A 29 9.77 13.90 -7.65
C MET A 29 9.44 14.63 -6.34
N THR A 30 10.12 15.76 -6.04
CA THR A 30 9.96 16.51 -4.78
C THR A 30 8.51 16.85 -4.43
N ASP A 31 7.69 17.13 -5.44
CA ASP A 31 6.29 17.53 -5.23
C ASP A 31 5.40 16.37 -4.77
N VAL A 32 5.81 15.13 -5.03
CA VAL A 32 5.00 13.94 -4.69
C VAL A 32 4.85 13.78 -3.19
N ALA A 33 5.89 14.09 -2.40
CA ALA A 33 5.79 14.09 -0.94
C ALA A 33 4.70 15.07 -0.45
N VAL A 34 4.57 16.23 -1.10
CA VAL A 34 3.53 17.22 -0.79
C VAL A 34 2.14 16.66 -1.10
N LEU A 35 1.97 16.00 -2.25
CA LEU A 35 0.69 15.40 -2.65
C LEU A 35 0.23 14.30 -1.69
N TYR A 36 1.12 13.38 -1.30
CA TYR A 36 0.80 12.33 -0.33
C TYR A 36 0.46 12.91 1.05
N ALA A 37 1.19 13.97 1.45
CA ALA A 37 0.92 14.67 2.70
C ALA A 37 -0.40 15.48 2.70
N GLN A 38 -1.11 15.60 1.58
CA GLN A 38 -2.45 16.23 1.52
C GLN A 38 -3.58 15.26 1.88
N VAL A 39 -3.31 13.95 1.94
CA VAL A 39 -4.32 12.97 2.35
C VAL A 39 -4.76 13.23 3.79
N ARG A 40 -6.08 13.26 4.02
CA ARG A 40 -6.70 13.46 5.36
C ARG A 40 -7.64 12.33 5.76
N THR A 41 -7.96 11.42 4.85
CA THR A 41 -8.86 10.29 5.11
C THR A 41 -8.13 9.20 5.90
N PRO A 42 -8.62 8.76 7.07
CA PRO A 42 -8.05 7.64 7.81
C PRO A 42 -7.72 6.46 6.90
N CYS A 43 -6.55 5.83 7.09
CA CYS A 43 -6.04 4.79 6.18
C CYS A 43 -5.79 3.46 6.90
N VAL A 44 -5.94 2.36 6.17
CA VAL A 44 -5.36 1.06 6.55
C VAL A 44 -4.40 0.63 5.46
N PHE A 45 -3.19 0.25 5.85
CA PHE A 45 -2.18 -0.30 4.94
C PHE A 45 -1.97 -1.78 5.28
N ALA A 46 -2.53 -2.65 4.45
CA ALA A 46 -2.50 -4.10 4.65
C ALA A 46 -1.49 -4.78 3.73
N ASN A 47 -0.63 -5.65 4.28
CA ASN A 47 0.34 -6.43 3.51
C ASN A 47 0.27 -7.90 3.90
N ALA A 48 0.27 -8.77 2.90
CA ALA A 48 0.57 -10.18 3.08
C ALA A 48 2.06 -10.33 3.43
N VAL A 49 2.36 -10.94 4.59
CA VAL A 49 3.76 -11.11 5.02
C VAL A 49 4.51 -12.13 4.19
N ASP A 50 3.79 -12.98 3.47
CA ASP A 50 4.30 -13.98 2.53
C ASP A 50 4.32 -13.48 1.07
N ASP A 51 4.13 -12.18 0.82
CA ASP A 51 4.32 -11.55 -0.48
C ASP A 51 5.79 -11.14 -0.72
N PRO A 52 6.53 -11.83 -1.62
CA PRO A 52 7.91 -11.46 -1.93
C PRO A 52 8.04 -10.17 -2.75
N TRP A 53 6.95 -9.67 -3.35
CA TRP A 53 6.99 -8.47 -4.21
C TRP A 53 6.78 -7.18 -3.42
N ALA A 54 5.95 -7.22 -2.37
CA ALA A 54 5.66 -6.07 -1.51
C ALA A 54 5.76 -6.43 -0.01
N PRO A 55 6.97 -6.72 0.50
CA PRO A 55 7.15 -7.08 1.89
C PRO A 55 6.77 -5.91 2.84
N PRO A 56 6.43 -6.18 4.12
CA PRO A 56 6.05 -5.14 5.09
C PRO A 56 7.02 -3.96 5.17
N VAL A 57 8.33 -4.20 5.06
CA VAL A 57 9.35 -3.13 5.06
C VAL A 57 9.18 -2.13 3.91
N SER A 58 8.71 -2.58 2.75
CA SER A 58 8.42 -1.71 1.60
C SER A 58 7.23 -0.80 1.90
N ARG A 59 6.14 -1.36 2.45
CA ARG A 59 5.00 -0.57 2.95
C ARG A 59 5.48 0.46 3.97
N ASP A 60 6.27 0.06 4.96
CA ASP A 60 6.70 0.93 6.04
C ASP A 60 7.55 2.12 5.54
N ALA A 61 8.30 1.92 4.45
CA ALA A 61 8.98 3.01 3.75
C ALA A 61 7.98 3.96 3.05
N PHE A 62 6.97 3.42 2.36
CA PHE A 62 5.97 4.20 1.62
C PHE A 62 5.00 5.00 2.50
N ILE A 63 4.51 4.40 3.60
CA ILE A 63 3.46 5.02 4.42
C ILE A 63 3.90 6.33 5.09
N LYS A 64 5.21 6.56 5.21
CA LYS A 64 5.77 7.84 5.70
C LYS A 64 5.30 9.05 4.89
N GLY A 65 4.96 8.87 3.61
CA GLY A 65 4.38 9.94 2.79
C GLY A 65 2.99 10.40 3.28
N TYR A 66 2.22 9.49 3.87
CA TYR A 66 0.88 9.77 4.44
C TYR A 66 0.97 10.35 5.87
N ARG A 67 1.91 11.27 6.09
CA ARG A 67 2.29 11.76 7.44
C ARG A 67 1.20 12.52 8.22
N ASN A 68 0.17 13.00 7.53
CA ASN A 68 -0.86 13.89 8.10
C ASN A 68 -2.19 13.17 8.35
N VAL A 69 -2.16 11.85 8.52
CA VAL A 69 -3.37 11.05 8.67
C VAL A 69 -3.18 9.97 9.73
N PRO A 70 -4.22 9.68 10.55
CA PRO A 70 -4.19 8.47 11.35
C PRO A 70 -4.24 7.25 10.41
N PHE A 71 -3.30 6.33 10.59
CA PHE A 71 -3.30 5.08 9.86
C PHE A 71 -3.12 3.87 10.78
N ARG A 72 -3.60 2.72 10.32
CA ARG A 72 -3.30 1.41 10.91
C ARG A 72 -2.53 0.57 9.90
N VAL A 73 -1.50 -0.09 10.39
CA VAL A 73 -0.80 -1.14 9.66
C VAL A 73 -1.48 -2.48 9.94
N ARG A 74 -1.65 -3.30 8.90
CA ARG A 74 -2.23 -4.64 9.00
C ARG A 74 -1.34 -5.67 8.32
N ASP A 75 -0.61 -6.45 9.11
CA ASP A 75 0.07 -7.64 8.61
C ASP A 75 -0.95 -8.78 8.48
N LEU A 76 -0.99 -9.38 7.29
CA LEU A 76 -1.85 -10.49 6.92
C LEU A 76 -0.99 -11.75 6.87
N HIS A 77 -1.29 -12.68 7.76
CA HIS A 77 -0.57 -13.95 7.85
C HIS A 77 -1.40 -15.04 7.18
N PRO A 78 -0.80 -15.87 6.30
CA PRO A 78 -1.47 -17.06 5.81
C PRO A 78 -1.74 -18.00 6.99
N GLU A 79 -2.93 -18.63 7.01
CA GLU A 79 -3.28 -19.58 8.07
C GLU A 79 -2.36 -20.80 8.05
N THR A 80 -1.96 -21.23 6.86
CA THR A 80 -1.04 -22.35 6.65
C THR A 80 -0.10 -22.08 5.48
N LYS A 81 1.07 -22.72 5.48
CA LYS A 81 2.02 -22.65 4.35
C LYS A 81 1.45 -23.19 3.03
N LYS A 82 0.38 -23.99 3.08
CA LYS A 82 -0.27 -24.58 1.90
C LYS A 82 -1.32 -23.65 1.28
N GLN A 83 -1.68 -22.57 1.96
CA GLN A 83 -2.66 -21.59 1.52
C GLN A 83 -2.05 -20.19 1.63
N PRO A 84 -1.05 -19.87 0.78
CA PRO A 84 -0.42 -18.56 0.83
C PRO A 84 -1.40 -17.47 0.42
N ILE A 85 -1.26 -16.29 1.02
CA ILE A 85 -1.91 -15.09 0.52
C ILE A 85 -1.06 -14.57 -0.65
N GLY A 86 0.21 -14.27 -0.38
CA GLY A 86 1.13 -13.73 -1.39
C GLY A 86 0.59 -12.46 -2.06
N HIS A 87 1.15 -12.12 -3.22
CA HIS A 87 0.85 -10.85 -3.89
C HIS A 87 -0.63 -10.68 -4.28
N MET A 88 -1.24 -11.75 -4.82
CA MET A 88 -2.58 -11.68 -5.40
C MET A 88 -3.68 -12.26 -4.50
N GLY A 89 -3.33 -12.91 -3.38
CA GLY A 89 -4.29 -13.67 -2.57
C GLY A 89 -5.38 -12.80 -1.94
N TYR A 90 -5.07 -11.55 -1.62
CA TYR A 90 -6.06 -10.60 -1.11
C TYR A 90 -7.22 -10.34 -2.08
N PHE A 91 -7.02 -10.57 -3.38
CA PHE A 91 -8.04 -10.38 -4.42
C PHE A 91 -8.78 -11.67 -4.80
N ARG A 92 -8.52 -12.78 -4.10
CA ARG A 92 -9.18 -14.07 -4.35
C ARG A 92 -10.42 -14.24 -3.45
N PRO A 93 -11.39 -15.09 -3.82
CA PRO A 93 -12.56 -15.36 -2.98
C PRO A 93 -12.21 -15.81 -1.55
N SER A 94 -11.10 -16.53 -1.37
CA SER A 94 -10.64 -16.96 -0.04
C SER A 94 -10.29 -15.81 0.92
N ALA A 95 -10.13 -14.58 0.41
CA ALA A 95 -9.87 -13.39 1.22
C ALA A 95 -11.15 -12.69 1.70
N GLU A 96 -12.34 -13.22 1.42
CA GLU A 96 -13.63 -12.68 1.89
C GLU A 96 -13.64 -12.32 3.38
N PRO A 97 -13.11 -13.14 4.32
CA PRO A 97 -13.05 -12.76 5.74
C PRO A 97 -12.20 -11.51 6.01
N LEU A 98 -11.15 -11.27 5.22
CA LEU A 98 -10.31 -10.07 5.32
C LEU A 98 -11.06 -8.84 4.81
N TRP A 99 -11.87 -9.01 3.77
CA TRP A 99 -12.70 -7.94 3.21
C TRP A 99 -13.80 -7.56 4.19
N ASP A 100 -14.43 -8.54 4.84
CA ASP A 100 -15.39 -8.29 5.92
C ASP A 100 -14.77 -7.48 7.07
N GLU A 101 -13.52 -7.78 7.47
CA GLU A 101 -12.79 -6.97 8.46
C GLU A 101 -12.67 -5.50 7.99
N MET A 102 -12.24 -5.28 6.74
CA MET A 102 -12.03 -3.94 6.21
C MET A 102 -13.33 -3.17 5.99
N LEU A 103 -14.40 -3.83 5.52
CA LEU A 103 -15.72 -3.23 5.35
C LEU A 103 -16.31 -2.79 6.70
N LYS A 104 -16.19 -3.63 7.75
CA LYS A 104 -16.58 -3.26 9.12
C LYS A 104 -15.82 -2.03 9.62
N TRP A 105 -14.51 -1.97 9.35
CA TRP A 105 -13.70 -0.80 9.71
C TRP A 105 -14.15 0.47 8.96
N LEU A 106 -14.41 0.38 7.65
CA LEU A 106 -14.90 1.50 6.83
C LEU A 106 -16.24 2.04 7.34
N VAL A 107 -17.17 1.15 7.68
CA VAL A 107 -18.46 1.54 8.29
C VAL A 107 -18.26 2.29 9.61
N THR A 108 -17.30 1.84 10.43
CA THR A 108 -16.95 2.53 11.69
C THR A 108 -16.36 3.92 11.43
N GLN A 109 -15.54 4.11 10.38
CA GLN A 109 -15.02 5.43 10.03
C GLN A 109 -16.13 6.38 9.54
N LYS A 110 -17.10 5.88 8.77
CA LYS A 110 -18.27 6.65 8.34
C LYS A 110 -19.04 7.20 9.55
N GLN A 111 -19.25 6.38 10.58
CA GLN A 111 -19.96 6.80 11.79
C GLN A 111 -19.22 7.90 12.55
N ARG A 112 -17.88 7.84 12.60
CA ARG A 112 -17.03 8.86 13.24
C ARG A 112 -16.97 10.18 12.47
N ALA A 113 -17.26 10.18 11.18
CA ALA A 113 -17.26 11.39 10.37
C ALA A 113 -18.61 12.14 10.40
N VAL A 114 -19.67 11.51 10.90
CA VAL A 114 -21.05 12.06 10.94
C VAL A 114 -21.44 12.55 12.32
N GLY A 115 -20.73 12.14 13.38
CA GLY A 115 -20.87 12.65 14.74
C GLY A 115 -19.80 13.68 15.07
#